data_AF-A0A5C6W6H7-F1
#
_entry.id   AF-A0A5C6W6H7-F1
#
_cell.length_a   1.000
_cell.length_b   1.000
_cell.length_c   1.000
_cell.angle_alpha   90.00
_cell.angle_beta   90.00
_cell.angle_gamma   90.00
#
_symmetry.space_group_name_H-M   'P 1'
#
loop_
_entity.id
_entity.type
_entity.pdbx_description
1 polymer ?
#
loop_
_entity_poly.entity_id
_entity_poly.type
_entity_poly.pdbx_seq_one_letter_code
_entity_poly.pdbx_strand_id
1 'polypeptide(L)'
;MKKLQEYSKQFQDEMNWQIKTDDYERTKASLLNNYMLLTTEVAEIAEELRKAFNNTNTAINNGIDEDKAFEMAKASIKEDLGKELADCLAYMTKFANYFEIDLEDSFYNKMDEVKKRKNKDVGLVNK
;
A
#
# COMPACT_ATOMS: atom_id res chain seq x y z
N MET A 1 4.69 0.28 14.02
CA MET A 1 5.32 -0.25 12.79
C MET A 1 6.59 -1.07 13.06
N LYS A 2 7.44 -0.71 14.03
CA LYS A 2 8.71 -1.40 14.34
C LYS A 2 8.57 -2.93 14.50
N LYS A 3 7.58 -3.40 15.26
CA LYS A 3 7.32 -4.85 15.43
C LYS A 3 6.98 -5.56 14.12
N LEU A 4 6.20 -4.92 13.25
CA LEU A 4 5.80 -5.50 11.96
C LEU A 4 6.98 -5.50 10.98
N GLN A 5 7.78 -4.43 10.97
CA GLN A 5 8.99 -4.35 10.15
C GLN A 5 10.01 -5.42 10.57
N GLU A 6 10.22 -5.61 11.88
CA GLU A 6 11.09 -6.66 12.44
C GLU A 6 10.59 -8.07 12.10
N TYR A 7 9.29 -8.34 12.30
CA TYR A 7 8.69 -9.60 11.88
C TYR A 7 8.91 -9.86 10.38
N SER A 8 8.69 -8.84 9.55
CA SER A 8 8.87 -8.95 8.10
C SER A 8 10.32 -9.24 7.73
N LYS A 9 11.29 -8.64 8.44
CA LYS A 9 12.72 -8.94 8.27
C LYS A 9 13.02 -10.42 8.55
N GLN A 10 12.57 -10.92 9.70
CA GLN A 10 12.79 -12.31 10.12
C GLN A 10 12.16 -13.29 9.13
N PHE A 11 10.91 -13.05 8.73
CA PHE A 11 10.21 -13.86 7.74
C PHE A 11 10.95 -13.89 6.39
N GLN A 12 11.44 -12.75 5.93
CA GLN A 12 12.21 -12.67 4.68
C GLN A 12 13.56 -13.40 4.79
N ASP A 13 14.20 -13.42 5.97
CA ASP A 13 15.43 -14.16 6.22
C ASP A 13 15.17 -15.68 6.15
N GLU A 14 14.12 -16.15 6.83
CA GLU A 14 13.69 -17.55 6.83
C GLU A 14 13.39 -18.06 5.42
N MET A 15 12.78 -17.21 4.59
CA MET A 15 12.42 -17.53 3.21
C MET A 15 13.55 -17.28 2.19
N ASN A 16 14.69 -16.73 2.61
CA ASN A 16 15.79 -16.29 1.73
C ASN A 16 15.33 -15.28 0.65
N TRP A 17 14.40 -14.39 1.01
CA TRP A 17 13.76 -13.39 0.15
C TRP A 17 14.33 -11.98 0.30
N GLN A 18 15.43 -11.84 1.03
CA GLN A 18 16.16 -10.59 1.15
C GLN A 18 16.67 -10.09 -0.20
N ILE A 19 16.86 -8.77 -0.29
CA ILE A 19 17.57 -8.15 -1.41
C ILE A 19 18.97 -8.75 -1.45
N LYS A 20 19.37 -9.24 -2.62
CA LYS A 20 20.68 -9.90 -2.81
C LYS A 20 21.77 -8.85 -2.82
N THR A 21 22.85 -9.07 -2.07
CA THR A 21 23.93 -8.09 -1.85
C THR A 21 25.32 -8.62 -2.25
N ASP A 22 25.39 -9.70 -3.04
CA ASP A 22 26.67 -10.35 -3.36
C ASP A 22 27.58 -9.43 -4.19
N ASP A 23 27.00 -8.72 -5.16
CA ASP A 23 27.67 -7.78 -6.04
C ASP A 23 26.69 -6.69 -6.51
N TYR A 24 27.24 -5.63 -7.10
CA TYR A 24 26.45 -4.47 -7.52
C TYR A 24 25.37 -4.81 -8.56
N GLU A 25 25.68 -5.64 -9.56
CA GLU A 25 24.71 -5.97 -10.63
C GLU A 25 23.57 -6.83 -10.10
N ARG A 26 23.87 -7.81 -9.23
CA ARG A 26 22.85 -8.60 -8.54
C ARG A 26 21.99 -7.74 -7.62
N THR A 27 22.59 -6.82 -6.89
CA THR A 27 21.88 -5.88 -6.02
C THR A 27 20.92 -5.02 -6.82
N LYS A 28 21.41 -4.41 -7.90
CA LYS A 28 20.61 -3.60 -8.81
C LYS A 28 19.45 -4.40 -9.42
N ALA A 29 19.71 -5.61 -9.92
CA ALA A 29 18.67 -6.48 -10.45
C ALA A 29 17.63 -6.86 -9.39
N SER A 30 18.07 -7.17 -8.17
CA SER A 30 17.19 -7.50 -7.04
C SER A 30 16.31 -6.31 -6.65
N LEU A 31 16.87 -5.10 -6.57
CA LEU A 31 16.13 -3.87 -6.27
C LEU A 31 15.07 -3.58 -7.35
N LEU A 32 15.45 -3.65 -8.63
CA LEU A 32 14.51 -3.42 -9.74
C LEU A 32 13.40 -4.46 -9.77
N ASN A 33 13.71 -5.72 -9.50
CA ASN A 33 12.71 -6.78 -9.43
C ASN A 33 11.71 -6.55 -8.29
N ASN A 34 12.19 -6.24 -7.07
CA ASN A 34 11.29 -5.94 -5.95
C ASN A 34 10.48 -4.66 -6.19
N TYR A 35 11.01 -3.69 -6.95
CA TYR A 35 10.27 -2.48 -7.31
C TYR A 35 9.14 -2.81 -8.28
N MET A 36 9.42 -3.62 -9.30
CA MET A 36 8.41 -4.12 -10.22
C MET A 36 7.30 -4.87 -9.47
N LEU A 37 7.67 -5.75 -8.53
CA LEU A 37 6.69 -6.48 -7.72
C LEU A 37 5.83 -5.54 -6.88
N LEU A 38 6.42 -4.57 -6.16
CA LEU A 38 5.66 -3.54 -5.44
C LEU A 38 4.66 -2.81 -6.36
N THR A 39 5.06 -2.46 -7.60
CA THR A 39 4.14 -1.80 -8.53
C THR A 39 2.99 -2.70 -9.00
N THR A 40 3.20 -4.02 -9.04
CA THR A 40 2.14 -4.99 -9.31
C THR A 40 1.12 -5.02 -8.18
N GLU A 41 1.57 -5.13 -6.92
CA GLU A 41 0.65 -5.15 -5.76
C GLU A 41 -0.18 -3.85 -5.67
N VAL A 42 0.43 -2.70 -6.02
CA VAL A 42 -0.28 -1.42 -6.10
C VAL A 42 -1.36 -1.44 -7.20
N ALA A 43 -1.10 -2.12 -8.32
CA ALA A 43 -2.09 -2.28 -9.37
C ALA A 43 -3.24 -3.21 -8.95
N GLU A 44 -2.97 -4.21 -8.11
CA GLU A 44 -3.99 -5.10 -7.55
C GLU A 44 -4.91 -4.37 -6.58
N ILE A 45 -4.40 -3.42 -5.78
CA ILE A 45 -5.25 -2.48 -5.01
C ILE A 45 -6.22 -1.74 -5.96
N ALA A 46 -5.73 -1.23 -7.09
CA ALA A 46 -6.57 -0.53 -8.05
C ALA A 46 -7.65 -1.45 -8.66
N GLU A 47 -7.32 -2.72 -8.89
CA GLU A 47 -8.25 -3.73 -9.35
C GLU A 47 -9.37 -4.00 -8.33
N GLU A 48 -9.04 -4.13 -7.03
CA GLU A 48 -10.05 -4.31 -5.98
C GLU A 48 -10.99 -3.09 -5.86
N LEU A 49 -10.44 -1.88 -5.96
CA LEU A 49 -11.26 -0.66 -5.97
C LEU A 49 -12.19 -0.63 -7.20
N ARG A 50 -11.68 -1.02 -8.38
CA ARG A 50 -12.48 -1.12 -9.60
C ARG A 50 -13.62 -2.13 -9.45
N LYS A 51 -13.38 -3.28 -8.82
CA LYS A 51 -14.42 -4.26 -8.49
C LYS A 51 -15.49 -3.65 -7.59
N ALA A 52 -15.11 -2.93 -6.53
CA ALA A 52 -16.07 -2.28 -5.65
C ALA A 52 -16.96 -1.27 -6.39
N PHE A 53 -16.39 -0.44 -7.28
CA PHE A 53 -17.19 0.51 -8.06
C PHE A 53 -18.13 -0.17 -9.04
N ASN A 54 -17.67 -1.22 -9.73
CA ASN A 54 -18.53 -2.00 -10.62
C ASN A 54 -19.69 -2.66 -9.86
N ASN A 55 -19.42 -3.26 -8.71
CA ASN A 55 -20.44 -3.89 -7.86
C ASN A 55 -21.47 -2.85 -7.37
N THR A 56 -21.00 -1.66 -6.99
CA THR A 56 -21.86 -0.54 -6.57
C THR A 56 -22.78 -0.12 -7.71
N ASN A 57 -22.22 0.13 -8.90
CA ASN A 57 -23.00 0.53 -10.08
C ASN A 57 -24.02 -0.54 -10.50
N THR A 58 -23.64 -1.83 -10.45
CA THR A 58 -24.57 -2.93 -10.72
C THR A 58 -25.71 -2.98 -9.71
N ALA A 59 -25.43 -2.78 -8.42
CA ALA A 59 -26.45 -2.74 -7.37
C ALA A 59 -27.42 -1.56 -7.55
N ILE A 60 -26.91 -0.37 -7.88
CA ILE A 60 -27.73 0.81 -8.18
C ILE A 60 -28.64 0.56 -9.39
N ASN A 61 -28.11 -0.02 -10.47
CA ASN A 61 -28.90 -0.37 -11.65
C ASN A 61 -30.00 -1.41 -11.35
N ASN A 62 -29.84 -2.19 -10.28
CA ASN A 62 -30.83 -3.14 -9.79
C ASN A 62 -31.80 -2.53 -8.75
N GLY A 63 -31.77 -1.20 -8.56
CA GLY A 63 -32.69 -0.48 -7.68
C GLY A 63 -32.29 -0.43 -6.20
N ILE A 64 -31.04 -0.79 -5.88
CA ILE A 64 -30.50 -0.61 -4.52
C ILE A 64 -30.08 0.85 -4.35
N ASP A 65 -30.41 1.42 -3.19
CA ASP A 65 -29.95 2.75 -2.78
C ASP A 65 -28.40 2.87 -2.82
N GLU A 66 -27.89 4.04 -3.22
CA GLU A 66 -26.46 4.27 -3.49
C GLU A 66 -25.57 4.00 -2.28
N ASP A 67 -25.90 4.57 -1.11
CA ASP A 67 -25.11 4.40 0.11
C ASP A 67 -25.08 2.92 0.53
N LYS A 68 -26.24 2.26 0.43
CA LYS A 68 -26.35 0.82 0.73
C LYS A 68 -25.57 -0.03 -0.26
N ALA A 69 -25.64 0.28 -1.55
CA ALA A 69 -24.89 -0.40 -2.61
C ALA A 69 -23.38 -0.29 -2.38
N PHE A 70 -22.90 0.90 -2.02
CA PHE A 70 -21.49 1.13 -1.78
C PHE A 70 -20.99 0.42 -0.51
N GLU A 71 -21.74 0.42 0.58
CA GLU A 71 -21.37 -0.35 1.78
C GLU A 71 -21.32 -1.85 1.52
N MET A 72 -22.26 -2.40 0.72
CA MET A 72 -22.21 -3.80 0.30
C MET A 72 -20.96 -4.09 -0.53
N ALA A 73 -20.61 -3.22 -1.47
CA ALA A 73 -19.42 -3.38 -2.31
C ALA A 73 -18.13 -3.30 -1.48
N LYS A 74 -18.01 -2.33 -0.55
CA LYS A 74 -16.89 -2.23 0.39
C LYS A 74 -16.72 -3.49 1.22
N ALA A 75 -17.82 -4.05 1.73
CA ALA A 75 -17.79 -5.30 2.48
C ALA A 75 -17.30 -6.47 1.61
N SER A 76 -17.71 -6.50 0.32
CA SER A 76 -17.36 -7.59 -0.60
C SER A 76 -15.87 -7.66 -0.97
N ILE A 77 -15.16 -6.53 -1.01
CA ILE A 77 -13.73 -6.48 -1.40
C ILE A 77 -12.78 -6.40 -0.20
N LYS A 78 -13.30 -6.29 1.02
CA LYS A 78 -12.52 -5.94 2.21
C LYS A 78 -11.37 -6.91 2.49
N GLU A 79 -11.61 -8.20 2.30
CA GLU A 79 -10.61 -9.24 2.54
C GLU A 79 -9.49 -9.16 1.51
N ASP A 80 -9.83 -9.13 0.23
CA ASP A 80 -8.84 -9.13 -0.86
C ASP A 80 -8.05 -7.82 -0.89
N LEU A 81 -8.72 -6.67 -0.73
CA LEU A 81 -8.02 -5.39 -0.55
C LEU A 81 -7.04 -5.41 0.64
N GLY A 82 -7.37 -6.13 1.71
CA GLY A 82 -6.49 -6.33 2.85
C GLY A 82 -5.22 -7.13 2.52
N LYS A 83 -5.33 -8.12 1.62
CA LYS A 83 -4.19 -8.92 1.13
C LYS A 83 -3.25 -8.04 0.29
N GLU A 84 -3.80 -7.33 -0.70
CA GLU A 84 -2.98 -6.47 -1.58
C GLU A 84 -2.28 -5.33 -0.82
N LEU A 85 -2.93 -4.77 0.20
CA LEU A 85 -2.31 -3.80 1.11
C LEU A 85 -1.18 -4.42 1.95
N ALA A 86 -1.34 -5.67 2.38
CA ALA A 86 -0.31 -6.40 3.11
C ALA A 86 0.89 -6.75 2.21
N ASP A 87 0.66 -7.09 0.95
CA ASP A 87 1.72 -7.37 -0.03
C ASP A 87 2.50 -6.09 -0.36
N CYS A 88 1.81 -4.96 -0.54
CA CYS A 88 2.45 -3.63 -0.62
C CYS A 88 3.33 -3.35 0.61
N LEU A 89 2.82 -3.62 1.82
CA LEU A 89 3.59 -3.46 3.05
C LEU A 89 4.83 -4.37 3.07
N ALA A 90 4.72 -5.61 2.61
CA ALA A 90 5.83 -6.56 2.59
C ALA A 90 7.00 -6.08 1.70
N TYR A 91 6.71 -5.50 0.53
CA TYR A 91 7.77 -4.91 -0.30
C TYR A 91 8.31 -3.59 0.25
N MET A 92 7.45 -2.72 0.81
CA MET A 92 7.89 -1.48 1.46
C MET A 92 8.83 -1.75 2.64
N THR A 93 8.49 -2.72 3.50
CA THR A 93 9.36 -3.13 4.61
C THR A 93 10.65 -3.78 4.11
N LYS A 94 10.61 -4.57 3.01
CA LYS A 94 11.82 -5.13 2.41
C LYS A 94 12.80 -4.05 1.98
N PHE A 95 12.32 -3.01 1.29
CA PHE A 95 13.16 -1.87 0.93
C PHE A 95 13.69 -1.15 2.16
N ALA A 96 12.84 -0.86 3.13
CA ALA A 96 13.25 -0.19 4.35
C ALA A 96 14.32 -0.98 5.12
N ASN A 97 14.18 -2.30 5.22
CA ASN A 97 15.15 -3.17 5.87
C ASN A 97 16.49 -3.17 5.17
N TYR A 98 16.50 -3.23 3.82
CA TYR A 98 17.74 -3.16 3.05
C TYR A 98 18.45 -1.80 3.18
N PHE A 99 17.70 -0.69 3.20
CA PHE A 99 18.26 0.65 3.37
C PHE A 99 18.44 1.08 4.84
N GLU A 100 18.19 0.18 5.80
CA GLU A 100 18.26 0.46 7.24
C GLU A 100 17.39 1.65 7.69
N ILE A 101 16.23 1.81 7.06
CA ILE A 101 15.26 2.86 7.34
C ILE A 101 14.28 2.39 8.44
N ASP A 102 14.16 3.17 9.51
CA ASP A 102 13.05 3.03 10.47
C ASP A 102 11.78 3.65 9.86
N LEU A 103 10.85 2.80 9.41
CA LEU A 103 9.61 3.26 8.77
C LEU A 103 8.68 3.98 9.75
N GLU A 104 8.70 3.62 11.02
CA GLU A 104 7.82 4.23 12.03
C GLU A 104 8.23 5.68 12.26
N ASP A 105 9.53 5.89 12.52
CA ASP A 105 10.08 7.22 12.76
C ASP A 105 9.98 8.07 11.49
N SER A 106 10.25 7.49 10.31
CA SER A 106 10.08 8.16 9.02
C SER A 106 8.63 8.61 8.77
N PHE A 107 7.66 7.76 9.10
CA PHE A 107 6.24 8.10 8.95
C PHE A 107 5.84 9.26 9.87
N TYR A 108 6.18 9.21 11.16
CA TYR A 108 5.81 10.29 12.09
C TYR A 108 6.48 11.61 11.75
N ASN A 109 7.77 11.59 11.38
CA ASN A 109 8.48 12.78 10.90
C ASN A 109 7.77 13.38 9.68
N LYS A 110 7.33 12.54 8.74
CA LYS A 110 6.60 13.00 7.57
C LYS A 110 5.24 13.59 7.91
N MET A 111 4.49 12.97 8.81
CA MET A 111 3.17 13.48 9.23
C MET A 111 3.29 14.81 9.97
N ASP A 112 4.33 15.00 10.78
CA ASP A 112 4.59 16.27 11.44
C ASP A 112 5.04 17.37 10.47
N GLU A 113 5.80 17.02 9.43
CA GLU A 113 6.05 17.92 8.30
C GLU A 113 4.74 18.33 7.63
N VAL A 114 3.85 17.37 7.32
CA VAL A 114 2.55 17.63 6.68
C VAL A 114 1.67 18.55 7.52
N LYS A 115 1.59 18.36 8.85
CA LYS A 115 0.84 19.26 9.75
C LYS A 115 1.32 20.71 9.69
N LYS A 116 2.61 20.93 9.44
CA LYS A 116 3.22 22.26 9.37
C LYS A 116 3.10 22.91 7.99
N ARG A 117 2.71 22.15 6.96
CA ARG A 117 2.48 22.70 5.62
C ARG A 117 1.32 23.69 5.66
N LYS A 118 1.59 24.94 5.31
CA LYS A 118 0.59 26.02 5.25
C LYS A 118 -0.30 25.96 4.00
N ASN A 119 0.13 25.24 2.96
CA ASN A 119 -0.71 24.94 1.80
C ASN A 119 -1.66 23.81 2.15
N LYS A 120 -2.68 24.14 2.95
CA LYS A 120 -3.99 23.54 2.72
C LYS A 120 -4.40 24.08 1.36
N ASP A 121 -4.80 23.24 0.42
CA ASP A 121 -5.48 23.71 -0.78
C ASP A 121 -6.51 24.75 -0.34
N VAL A 122 -6.29 26.01 -0.72
CA VAL A 122 -7.19 27.10 -0.38
C VAL A 122 -8.42 26.83 -1.23
N GLY A 123 -9.37 26.07 -0.68
CA GLY A 123 -10.64 25.81 -1.33
C GLY A 123 -11.30 27.13 -1.71
N LEU A 124 -11.98 27.16 -2.85
CA LEU A 124 -12.73 28.33 -3.30
C LEU A 124 -13.64 28.80 -2.16
N VAL A 125 -13.38 30.01 -1.67
CA VAL A 125 -14.34 30.74 -0.86
C VAL A 125 -15.44 31.16 -1.82
N ASN A 126 -16.53 30.39 -1.88
CA ASN A 126 -17.74 30.82 -2.57
C ASN A 126 -18.17 32.15 -1.93
N LYS A 127 -18.09 33.23 -2.72
CA LYS A 127 -18.72 34.52 -2.41
C LYS A 127 -20.16 34.51 -2.89
#